data_AF-A0A925JSR1-F1
#
_entry.id   AF-A0A925JSR1-F1
#
_cell.length_a   1.000
_cell.length_b   1.000
_cell.length_c   1.000
_cell.angle_alpha   90.00
_cell.angle_beta   90.00
_cell.angle_gamma   90.00
#
_symmetry.space_group_name_H-M   'P 1'
#
loop_
_entity.id
_entity.type
_entity.pdbx_description
1 polymer ?
#
loop_
_entity_poly.entity_id
_entity_poly.type
_entity_poly.pdbx_seq_one_letter_code
_entity_poly.pdbx_strand_id
1 'polypeptide(L)'
;MNNETNETKVASRRGFALGAGLAGLALTGLKANAQTTTPPATVTADIAILNYALTLEHLEATFYVQGLNRFTATDFANASFASVLGPGTVNGVYANLGRIRDHEVTHVDTLRTTITSLGGTPVGPCTYRFPYDSPETFLQVALLLEETGVTAYDGAIAMISAAALKAAGASIATVEARHAAYLQLITNSLPFPKAFDETRTMQQILAAVAPFLATCPTSPTTPGTTTAVLLPKNLQTASPQVTLDASQSTSGSGALSYSTRATGRQAGILSANTASPQIQFNQGFGTYTFELTVTDAAGSTATDTTTVTYLGR
;
A
#
# COMPACT_ATOMS: atom_id res chain seq x y z
N MET A 1 51.60 44.26 32.59
CA MET A 1 50.12 44.29 32.64
C MET A 1 49.66 43.12 31.81
N ASN A 2 49.06 42.16 32.49
CA ASN A 2 48.84 40.79 32.05
C ASN A 2 47.57 40.72 31.20
N ASN A 3 47.59 39.97 30.09
CA ASN A 3 46.83 38.71 30.02
C ASN A 3 47.21 37.92 28.76
N GLU A 4 48.06 36.90 28.92
CA GLU A 4 48.05 35.71 28.06
C GLU A 4 46.81 34.87 28.36
N THR A 5 46.25 34.21 27.33
CA THR A 5 45.45 32.95 27.32
C THR A 5 44.50 33.01 26.11
N ASN A 6 44.25 31.99 25.31
CA ASN A 6 44.85 30.67 25.12
C ASN A 6 44.28 30.18 23.76
N GLU A 7 45.12 29.76 22.82
CA GLU A 7 44.64 29.00 21.66
C GLU A 7 44.19 27.62 22.13
N THR A 8 42.88 27.36 22.16
CA THR A 8 42.35 26.00 22.25
C THR A 8 41.84 25.53 20.89
N LYS A 9 42.75 24.85 20.20
CA LYS A 9 42.46 23.95 19.09
C LYS A 9 41.62 22.78 19.60
N VAL A 10 40.29 22.91 19.57
CA VAL A 10 39.39 21.79 19.87
C VAL A 10 39.12 21.01 18.58
N ALA A 11 39.89 19.95 18.37
CA ALA A 11 39.51 18.88 17.47
C ALA A 11 38.32 18.11 18.07
N SER A 12 37.10 18.39 17.63
CA SER A 12 35.95 17.56 17.96
C SER A 12 35.71 16.55 16.83
N ARG A 13 36.22 15.33 17.06
CA ARG A 13 35.83 14.12 16.35
C ARG A 13 34.39 13.77 16.72
N ARG A 14 33.40 14.28 15.97
CA ARG A 14 32.07 13.67 15.87
C ARG A 14 31.52 13.88 14.46
N GLY A 15 31.94 13.02 13.54
CA GLY A 15 31.07 12.62 12.44
C GLY A 15 29.88 11.92 13.09
N PHE A 16 28.77 12.62 13.23
CA PHE A 16 27.53 12.03 13.68
C PHE A 16 26.85 11.45 12.45
N ALA A 17 27.13 10.17 12.20
CA ALA A 17 26.37 9.35 11.29
C ALA A 17 24.91 9.30 11.80
N LEU A 18 24.02 10.08 11.18
CA LEU A 18 22.59 9.83 11.20
C LEU A 18 22.28 8.79 10.11
N GLY A 19 22.86 7.61 10.33
CA GLY A 19 22.51 6.36 9.69
C GLY A 19 22.47 5.33 10.82
N ALA A 20 21.46 4.45 10.81
CA ALA A 20 21.14 3.45 11.84
C ALA A 20 20.23 3.92 13.00
N GLY A 21 18.96 4.19 12.68
CA GLY A 21 17.84 4.20 13.64
C GLY A 21 16.86 3.03 13.50
N LEU A 22 17.05 2.14 12.51
CA LEU A 22 16.27 0.90 12.34
C LEU A 22 17.13 -0.36 12.17
N ALA A 23 18.45 -0.26 12.26
CA ALA A 23 19.36 -1.42 12.29
C ALA A 23 19.45 -2.09 13.68
N GLY A 24 18.33 -2.12 14.41
CA GLY A 24 18.25 -2.49 15.83
C GLY A 24 17.46 -3.76 16.14
N LEU A 25 17.02 -4.53 15.14
CA LEU A 25 16.67 -5.93 15.32
C LEU A 25 17.82 -6.78 14.75
N ALA A 26 18.88 -6.86 15.55
CA ALA A 26 19.93 -7.84 15.36
C ALA A 26 19.33 -9.25 15.54
N LEU A 27 18.92 -9.88 14.45
CA LEU A 27 18.84 -11.34 14.33
C LEU A 27 20.26 -11.88 14.24
N THR A 28 20.99 -11.88 15.35
CA THR A 28 22.29 -12.55 15.42
C THR A 28 22.09 -14.06 15.40
N GLY A 29 22.45 -14.67 14.28
CA GLY A 29 23.08 -15.99 14.24
C GLY A 29 22.17 -17.21 14.32
N LEU A 30 21.50 -17.54 13.21
CA LEU A 30 21.57 -18.92 12.71
C LEU A 30 22.15 -18.88 11.30
N LYS A 31 23.26 -19.58 11.08
CA LYS A 31 23.59 -20.07 9.73
C LYS A 31 22.49 -21.06 9.36
N ALA A 32 21.38 -20.56 8.83
CA ALA A 32 20.34 -21.39 8.27
C ALA A 32 20.86 -21.91 6.93
N ASN A 33 21.05 -23.22 6.89
CA ASN A 33 21.11 -23.97 5.64
C ASN A 33 19.94 -23.47 4.76
N ALA A 34 20.21 -23.13 3.49
CA ALA A 34 19.17 -22.73 2.54
C ALA A 34 18.22 -23.92 2.32
N GLN A 35 17.26 -24.06 3.22
CA GLN A 35 16.18 -25.00 3.13
C GLN A 35 14.99 -24.19 2.64
N THR A 36 14.54 -24.53 1.44
CA THR A 36 13.35 -24.02 0.76
C THR A 36 12.09 -24.40 1.56
N THR A 37 11.93 -23.86 2.75
CA THR A 37 10.71 -24.02 3.56
C THR A 37 9.78 -22.86 3.22
N THR A 38 8.62 -23.19 2.65
CA THR A 38 7.53 -22.24 2.44
C THR A 38 7.24 -21.49 3.75
N PRO A 39 7.23 -20.14 3.76
CA PRO A 39 6.92 -19.37 4.95
C PRO A 39 5.55 -19.74 5.54
N PRO A 40 5.35 -19.60 6.86
CA PRO A 40 4.02 -19.72 7.45
C PRO A 40 2.99 -18.83 6.74
N ALA A 41 1.71 -19.24 6.71
CA ALA A 41 0.66 -18.53 5.99
C ALA A 41 0.51 -17.05 6.41
N THR A 42 0.71 -16.75 7.70
CA THR A 42 0.69 -15.36 8.23
C THR A 42 1.86 -14.52 7.73
N VAL A 43 3.05 -15.11 7.60
CA VAL A 43 4.23 -14.46 7.02
C VAL A 43 4.03 -14.22 5.53
N THR A 44 3.38 -15.16 4.83
CA THR A 44 3.04 -15.00 3.41
C THR A 44 2.08 -13.84 3.18
N ALA A 45 1.08 -13.67 4.05
CA ALA A 45 0.17 -12.52 4.01
C ALA A 45 0.89 -11.18 4.27
N ASP A 46 1.77 -11.13 5.27
CA ASP A 46 2.57 -9.93 5.57
C ASP A 46 3.49 -9.57 4.39
N ILE A 47 4.14 -10.55 3.76
CA ILE A 47 4.97 -10.34 2.56
C ILE A 47 4.14 -9.76 1.40
N ALA A 48 2.88 -10.20 1.23
CA ALA A 48 2.01 -9.65 0.20
C ALA A 48 1.67 -8.17 0.46
N ILE A 49 1.41 -7.80 1.72
CA ILE A 49 1.15 -6.41 2.11
C ILE A 49 2.40 -5.54 1.92
N LEU A 50 3.58 -6.04 2.29
CA LEU A 50 4.84 -5.33 2.08
C LEU A 50 5.15 -5.14 0.58
N ASN A 51 4.86 -6.13 -0.27
CA ASN A 51 5.02 -5.99 -1.72
C ASN A 51 4.02 -5.00 -2.34
N TYR A 52 2.81 -4.91 -1.78
CA TYR A 52 1.88 -3.86 -2.12
C TYR A 52 2.44 -2.47 -1.78
N ALA A 53 2.93 -2.28 -0.54
CA ALA A 53 3.56 -1.02 -0.16
C ALA A 53 4.75 -0.69 -1.07
N LEU A 54 5.62 -1.68 -1.33
CA LEU A 54 6.79 -1.52 -2.22
C LEU A 54 6.40 -1.09 -3.64
N THR A 55 5.23 -1.48 -4.14
CA THR A 55 4.73 -1.04 -5.46
C THR A 55 4.50 0.48 -5.48
N LEU A 56 3.93 1.03 -4.40
CA LEU A 56 3.64 2.46 -4.26
C LEU A 56 4.94 3.25 -4.02
N GLU A 57 5.83 2.71 -3.20
CA GLU A 57 7.11 3.34 -2.88
C GLU A 57 8.01 3.43 -4.12
N HIS A 58 7.99 2.42 -5.00
CA HIS A 58 8.69 2.53 -6.29
C HIS A 58 8.09 3.63 -7.18
N LEU A 59 6.77 3.83 -7.15
CA LEU A 59 6.08 4.88 -7.89
C LEU A 59 6.51 6.27 -7.38
N GLU A 60 6.48 6.50 -6.07
CA GLU A 60 6.83 7.77 -5.43
C GLU A 60 8.33 8.08 -5.55
N ALA A 61 9.19 7.12 -5.24
CA ALA A 61 10.64 7.28 -5.41
C ALA A 61 10.99 7.63 -6.86
N THR A 62 10.38 6.94 -7.83
CA THR A 62 10.64 7.23 -9.26
C THR A 62 10.09 8.59 -9.67
N PHE A 63 8.91 8.97 -9.18
CA PHE A 63 8.31 10.27 -9.42
C PHE A 63 9.25 11.42 -9.00
N TYR A 64 9.75 11.39 -7.75
CA TYR A 64 10.64 12.44 -7.26
C TYR A 64 12.01 12.43 -7.94
N VAL A 65 12.59 11.26 -8.18
CA VAL A 65 13.87 11.16 -8.91
C VAL A 65 13.75 11.77 -10.30
N GLN A 66 12.69 11.44 -11.06
CA GLN A 66 12.49 11.99 -12.39
C GLN A 66 12.19 13.49 -12.36
N GLY A 67 11.32 13.94 -11.45
CA GLY A 67 10.95 15.34 -11.35
C GLY A 67 12.11 16.25 -10.96
N LEU A 68 12.93 15.84 -9.99
CA LEU A 68 14.10 16.62 -9.54
C LEU A 68 15.28 16.56 -10.50
N ASN A 69 15.30 15.59 -11.42
CA ASN A 69 16.21 15.60 -12.57
C ASN A 69 15.71 16.50 -13.71
N ARG A 70 14.40 16.73 -13.81
CA ARG A 70 13.78 17.57 -14.84
C ARG A 70 13.79 19.05 -14.47
N PHE A 71 13.55 19.37 -13.21
CA PHE A 71 13.42 20.74 -12.72
C PHE A 71 14.55 21.10 -11.76
N THR A 72 14.93 22.37 -11.75
CA THR A 72 15.98 22.94 -10.91
C THR A 72 15.38 23.75 -9.76
N ALA A 73 16.20 24.09 -8.76
CA ALA A 73 15.79 25.00 -7.70
C ALA A 73 15.29 26.36 -8.22
N THR A 74 15.86 26.85 -9.34
CA THR A 74 15.43 28.08 -9.99
C THR A 74 14.04 27.96 -10.60
N ASP A 75 13.69 26.80 -11.18
CA ASP A 75 12.36 26.58 -11.74
C ASP A 75 11.29 26.66 -10.65
N PHE A 76 11.53 26.01 -9.49
CA PHE A 76 10.62 26.11 -8.35
C PHE A 76 10.60 27.52 -7.72
N ALA A 77 11.71 28.24 -7.70
CA ALA A 77 11.75 29.61 -7.19
C ALA A 77 10.96 30.60 -8.07
N ASN A 78 10.84 30.31 -9.36
CA ASN A 78 10.11 31.12 -10.34
C ASN A 78 8.65 30.66 -10.55
N ALA A 79 8.25 29.55 -9.93
CA ALA A 79 6.90 29.03 -10.05
C ALA A 79 5.87 29.96 -9.40
N SER A 80 4.64 29.93 -9.89
CA SER A 80 3.55 30.81 -9.44
C SER A 80 3.27 30.74 -7.93
N PHE A 81 3.41 29.56 -7.31
CA PHE A 81 3.23 29.38 -5.86
C PHE A 81 4.27 30.15 -5.04
N ALA A 82 5.44 30.48 -5.61
CA ALA A 82 6.50 31.18 -4.90
C ALA A 82 6.10 32.60 -4.50
N SER A 83 5.21 33.22 -5.28
CA SER A 83 4.65 34.53 -4.97
C SER A 83 3.76 34.56 -3.73
N VAL A 84 3.22 33.40 -3.32
CA VAL A 84 2.25 33.27 -2.21
C VAL A 84 2.94 32.98 -0.87
N LEU A 85 4.00 32.17 -0.87
CA LEU A 85 4.60 31.62 0.36
C LEU A 85 5.70 32.48 1.00
N GLY A 86 6.14 33.53 0.31
CA GLY A 86 7.24 34.41 0.71
C GLY A 86 8.64 33.79 0.55
N PRO A 87 9.72 34.59 0.50
CA PRO A 87 11.05 34.12 0.07
C PRO A 87 11.66 33.02 0.96
N GLY A 88 11.36 33.04 2.26
CA GLY A 88 11.91 32.06 3.21
C GLY A 88 11.40 30.63 2.95
N THR A 89 10.12 30.50 2.64
CA THR A 89 9.49 29.20 2.34
C THR A 89 9.95 28.68 0.97
N VAL A 90 10.04 29.57 -0.03
CA VAL A 90 10.39 29.24 -1.42
C VAL A 90 11.80 28.66 -1.54
N ASN A 91 12.79 29.27 -0.88
CA ASN A 91 14.19 28.81 -0.94
C ASN A 91 14.36 27.38 -0.39
N GLY A 92 13.46 26.94 0.49
CA GLY A 92 13.48 25.59 1.06
C GLY A 92 12.82 24.52 0.18
N VAL A 93 12.04 24.90 -0.84
CA VAL A 93 11.18 23.96 -1.58
C VAL A 93 11.96 22.86 -2.25
N TYR A 94 12.93 23.20 -3.12
CA TYR A 94 13.71 22.20 -3.82
C TYR A 94 14.49 21.27 -2.88
N ALA A 95 15.03 21.83 -1.80
CA ALA A 95 15.74 21.04 -0.79
C ALA A 95 14.80 20.09 -0.03
N ASN A 96 13.58 20.52 0.31
CA ASN A 96 12.59 19.67 0.96
C ASN A 96 12.06 18.57 0.03
N LEU A 97 11.78 18.88 -1.24
CA LEU A 97 11.44 17.86 -2.24
C LEU A 97 12.56 16.83 -2.39
N GLY A 98 13.82 17.28 -2.33
CA GLY A 98 14.99 16.39 -2.28
C GLY A 98 15.02 15.49 -1.04
N ARG A 99 14.58 15.98 0.12
CA ARG A 99 14.45 15.16 1.34
C ARG A 99 13.34 14.12 1.22
N ILE A 100 12.19 14.50 0.65
CA ILE A 100 11.09 13.57 0.39
C ILE A 100 11.58 12.45 -0.53
N ARG A 101 12.20 12.78 -1.67
CA ARG A 101 12.85 11.80 -2.55
C ARG A 101 13.73 10.81 -1.78
N ASP A 102 14.59 11.32 -0.90
CA ASP A 102 15.54 10.50 -0.15
C ASP A 102 14.83 9.58 0.86
N HIS A 103 13.70 10.03 1.42
CA HIS A 103 12.82 9.18 2.24
C HIS A 103 12.18 8.07 1.40
N GLU A 104 11.59 8.39 0.23
CA GLU A 104 10.95 7.37 -0.62
C GLU A 104 11.95 6.30 -1.11
N VAL A 105 13.17 6.71 -1.46
CA VAL A 105 14.24 5.75 -1.78
C VAL A 105 14.59 4.87 -0.56
N THR A 106 14.61 5.45 0.63
CA THR A 106 14.87 4.72 1.87
C THR A 106 13.74 3.74 2.21
N HIS A 107 12.49 4.12 1.97
CA HIS A 107 11.33 3.24 2.13
C HIS A 107 11.41 2.04 1.18
N VAL A 108 11.69 2.28 -0.11
CA VAL A 108 11.94 1.21 -1.11
C VAL A 108 13.01 0.24 -0.63
N ASP A 109 14.18 0.73 -0.23
CA ASP A 109 15.29 -0.13 0.20
C ASP A 109 14.96 -0.91 1.48
N THR A 110 14.25 -0.28 2.41
CA THR A 110 13.80 -0.91 3.66
C THR A 110 12.82 -2.04 3.37
N LEU A 111 11.82 -1.81 2.51
CA LEU A 111 10.83 -2.82 2.14
C LEU A 111 11.46 -3.97 1.36
N ARG A 112 12.32 -3.70 0.38
CA ARG A 112 13.05 -4.74 -0.37
C ARG A 112 13.87 -5.63 0.56
N THR A 113 14.59 -5.02 1.49
CA THR A 113 15.41 -5.75 2.48
C THR A 113 14.53 -6.59 3.40
N THR A 114 13.42 -6.03 3.88
CA THR A 114 12.47 -6.71 4.78
C THR A 114 11.77 -7.87 4.10
N ILE A 115 11.27 -7.68 2.87
CA ILE A 115 10.63 -8.75 2.09
C ILE A 115 11.61 -9.91 1.88
N THR A 116 12.86 -9.59 1.50
CA THR A 116 13.91 -10.61 1.30
C THR A 116 14.23 -11.35 2.59
N SER A 117 14.33 -10.66 3.73
CA SER A 117 14.65 -11.29 5.02
C SER A 117 13.54 -12.20 5.55
N LEU A 118 12.29 -11.95 5.15
CA LEU A 118 11.14 -12.82 5.43
C LEU A 118 11.02 -14.00 4.45
N GLY A 119 11.93 -14.13 3.48
CA GLY A 119 11.92 -15.18 2.45
C GLY A 119 11.01 -14.89 1.26
N GLY A 120 10.52 -13.65 1.13
CA GLY A 120 9.75 -13.20 -0.03
C GLY A 120 10.63 -12.70 -1.18
N THR A 121 10.01 -12.53 -2.35
CA THR A 121 10.64 -11.86 -3.50
C THR A 121 10.10 -10.44 -3.59
N PRO A 122 10.95 -9.39 -3.50
CA PRO A 122 10.51 -8.01 -3.68
C PRO A 122 10.06 -7.75 -5.12
N VAL A 123 8.91 -7.09 -5.28
CA VAL A 123 8.44 -6.61 -6.58
C VAL A 123 9.41 -5.58 -7.16
N GLY A 124 9.65 -5.67 -8.47
CA GLY A 124 10.47 -4.70 -9.20
C GLY A 124 9.68 -3.42 -9.55
N PRO A 125 10.38 -2.31 -9.83
CA PRO A 125 9.72 -1.07 -10.23
C PRO A 125 9.07 -1.20 -11.60
N CYS A 126 7.95 -0.52 -11.82
CA CYS A 126 7.36 -0.37 -13.14
C CYS A 126 8.10 0.71 -13.95
N THR A 127 7.74 0.86 -15.23
CA THR A 127 7.90 2.13 -15.93
C THR A 127 6.68 3.00 -15.67
N TYR A 128 6.90 4.29 -15.50
CA TYR A 128 5.87 5.22 -15.05
C TYR A 128 5.60 6.31 -16.07
N ARG A 129 4.37 6.85 -16.05
CA ARG A 129 3.96 8.01 -16.83
C ARG A 129 3.36 9.05 -15.90
N PHE A 130 4.03 10.17 -15.74
CA PHE A 130 3.56 11.26 -14.89
C PHE A 130 3.06 12.44 -15.72
N PRO A 131 1.84 12.94 -15.47
CA PRO A 131 1.25 14.04 -16.23
C PRO A 131 1.70 15.40 -15.69
N TYR A 132 2.99 15.71 -15.76
CA TYR A 132 3.52 17.03 -15.44
C TYR A 132 4.48 17.56 -16.52
N ASP A 133 4.49 18.87 -16.67
CA ASP A 133 5.34 19.61 -17.59
C ASP A 133 5.94 20.88 -16.96
N SER A 134 5.42 21.32 -15.80
CA SER A 134 5.90 22.46 -15.02
C SER A 134 6.08 22.11 -13.53
N PRO A 135 6.79 22.95 -12.74
CA PRO A 135 6.86 22.79 -11.29
C PRO A 135 5.49 22.76 -10.59
N GLU A 136 4.51 23.52 -11.08
CA GLU A 136 3.15 23.52 -10.53
C GLU A 136 2.44 22.19 -10.75
N THR A 137 2.45 21.69 -11.99
CA THR A 137 1.81 20.39 -12.31
C THR A 137 2.56 19.24 -11.63
N PHE A 138 3.88 19.37 -11.44
CA PHE A 138 4.66 18.44 -10.62
C PHE A 138 4.17 18.45 -9.15
N LEU A 139 4.05 19.60 -8.50
CA LEU A 139 3.60 19.65 -7.09
C LEU A 139 2.16 19.15 -6.91
N GLN A 140 1.30 19.33 -7.90
CA GLN A 140 -0.06 18.76 -7.86
C GLN A 140 -0.05 17.23 -7.92
N VAL A 141 0.80 16.65 -8.78
CA VAL A 141 0.96 15.19 -8.82
C VAL A 141 1.63 14.69 -7.54
N ALA A 142 2.63 15.41 -7.02
CA ALA A 142 3.28 15.07 -5.76
C ALA A 142 2.24 14.98 -4.62
N LEU A 143 1.40 16.01 -4.47
CA LEU A 143 0.38 16.04 -3.43
C LEU A 143 -0.61 14.88 -3.57
N LEU A 144 -1.03 14.58 -4.81
CA LEU A 144 -1.91 13.44 -5.07
C LEU A 144 -1.27 12.11 -4.67
N LEU A 145 0.03 11.93 -4.96
CA LEU A 145 0.76 10.71 -4.60
C LEU A 145 0.91 10.59 -3.08
N GLU A 146 1.44 11.59 -2.39
CA GLU A 146 1.62 11.52 -0.92
C GLU A 146 0.29 11.29 -0.17
N GLU A 147 -0.80 11.96 -0.57
CA GLU A 147 -2.14 11.71 0.00
C GLU A 147 -2.60 10.28 -0.29
N THR A 148 -2.28 9.75 -1.47
CA THR A 148 -2.52 8.33 -1.79
C THR A 148 -1.68 7.42 -0.90
N GLY A 149 -0.40 7.73 -0.66
CA GLY A 149 0.50 7.04 0.26
C GLY A 149 -0.05 6.97 1.68
N VAL A 150 -0.50 8.10 2.24
CA VAL A 150 -1.16 8.17 3.57
C VAL A 150 -2.34 7.19 3.64
N THR A 151 -3.31 7.34 2.72
CA THR A 151 -4.53 6.50 2.76
C THR A 151 -4.23 5.01 2.49
N ALA A 152 -3.15 4.72 1.77
CA ALA A 152 -2.68 3.36 1.50
C ALA A 152 -2.07 2.71 2.74
N TYR A 153 -1.20 3.40 3.47
CA TYR A 153 -0.64 2.89 4.71
C TYR A 153 -1.70 2.73 5.78
N ASP A 154 -2.56 3.73 5.99
CA ASP A 154 -3.61 3.64 7.01
C ASP A 154 -4.60 2.50 6.73
N GLY A 155 -4.91 2.25 5.47
CA GLY A 155 -5.72 1.10 5.06
C GLY A 155 -5.03 -0.25 5.22
N ALA A 156 -3.70 -0.30 5.09
CA ALA A 156 -2.92 -1.55 5.06
C ALA A 156 -2.36 -1.98 6.42
N ILE A 157 -2.01 -1.06 7.31
CA ILE A 157 -1.29 -1.37 8.56
C ILE A 157 -2.08 -2.36 9.44
N ALA A 158 -3.40 -2.23 9.50
CA ALA A 158 -4.25 -3.11 10.30
C ALA A 158 -4.21 -4.57 9.82
N MET A 159 -3.89 -4.81 8.54
CA MET A 159 -3.84 -6.15 7.94
C MET A 159 -2.52 -6.89 8.22
N ILE A 160 -1.48 -6.17 8.62
CA ILE A 160 -0.19 -6.78 8.96
C ILE A 160 -0.35 -7.57 10.26
N SER A 161 0.17 -8.80 10.31
CA SER A 161 0.11 -9.68 11.47
C SER A 161 1.23 -9.37 12.45
N ALA A 162 2.48 -9.30 11.97
CA ALA A 162 3.65 -9.09 12.83
C ALA A 162 3.65 -7.69 13.47
N ALA A 163 3.72 -7.63 14.80
CA ALA A 163 3.70 -6.37 15.54
C ALA A 163 4.85 -5.42 15.18
N ALA A 164 6.05 -5.97 14.94
CA ALA A 164 7.21 -5.18 14.53
C ALA A 164 7.01 -4.54 13.14
N LEU A 165 6.42 -5.29 12.19
CA LEU A 165 6.11 -4.76 10.86
C LEU A 165 4.98 -3.73 10.92
N LYS A 166 3.98 -3.93 11.79
CA LYS A 166 2.94 -2.93 12.06
C LYS A 166 3.53 -1.62 12.58
N ALA A 167 4.43 -1.70 13.56
CA ALA A 167 5.10 -0.52 14.10
C ALA A 167 5.95 0.20 13.04
N ALA A 168 6.65 -0.56 12.19
CA ALA A 168 7.41 0.02 11.08
C ALA A 168 6.50 0.70 10.05
N GLY A 169 5.42 0.05 9.62
CA GLY A 169 4.44 0.64 8.70
C GLY A 169 3.78 1.90 9.26
N ALA A 170 3.42 1.90 10.55
CA ALA A 170 2.92 3.09 11.23
C ALA A 170 3.94 4.23 11.26
N SER A 171 5.23 3.93 11.40
CA SER A 171 6.29 4.95 11.32
C SER A 171 6.34 5.59 9.93
N ILE A 172 6.24 4.80 8.85
CA ILE A 172 6.22 5.31 7.48
C ILE A 172 4.97 6.16 7.25
N ALA A 173 3.79 5.69 7.64
CA ALA A 173 2.53 6.45 7.53
C ALA A 173 2.62 7.87 8.10
N THR A 174 3.26 8.04 9.28
CA THR A 174 3.43 9.38 9.86
C THR A 174 4.42 10.25 9.11
N VAL A 175 5.35 9.68 8.34
CA VAL A 175 6.28 10.41 7.48
C VAL A 175 5.56 10.84 6.20
N GLU A 176 4.82 9.94 5.55
CA GLU A 176 3.92 10.26 4.42
C GLU A 176 2.98 11.42 4.76
N ALA A 177 2.34 11.38 5.93
CA ALA A 177 1.44 12.45 6.36
C ALA A 177 2.16 13.81 6.52
N ARG A 178 3.44 13.81 6.89
CA ARG A 178 4.25 15.05 6.98
C ARG A 178 4.63 15.56 5.60
N HIS A 179 4.90 14.67 4.65
CA HIS A 179 5.12 15.04 3.25
C HIS A 179 3.86 15.65 2.65
N ALA A 180 2.71 14.97 2.78
CA ALA A 180 1.41 15.44 2.33
C ALA A 180 1.07 16.82 2.94
N ALA A 181 1.21 17.00 4.25
CA ALA A 181 0.98 18.28 4.92
C ALA A 181 1.90 19.40 4.40
N TYR A 182 3.17 19.09 4.15
CA TYR A 182 4.12 20.04 3.56
C TYR A 182 3.72 20.42 2.13
N LEU A 183 3.34 19.44 1.31
CA LEU A 183 2.88 19.68 -0.06
C LEU A 183 1.60 20.51 -0.08
N GLN A 184 0.63 20.20 0.79
CA GLN A 184 -0.57 21.01 0.95
C GLN A 184 -0.22 22.46 1.27
N LEU A 185 0.72 22.71 2.20
CA LEU A 185 1.17 24.07 2.49
C LEU A 185 1.70 24.78 1.25
N ILE A 186 2.62 24.15 0.52
CA ILE A 186 3.29 24.80 -0.61
C ILE A 186 2.43 24.90 -1.87
N THR A 187 1.36 24.11 -1.96
CA THR A 187 0.30 24.25 -2.98
C THR A 187 -0.86 25.13 -2.51
N ASN A 188 -0.66 25.93 -1.44
CA ASN A 188 -1.64 26.87 -0.90
C ASN A 188 -2.97 26.22 -0.45
N SER A 189 -2.87 25.02 0.13
CA SER A 189 -3.95 24.26 0.76
C SER A 189 -3.73 24.18 2.28
N LEU A 190 -4.77 23.78 3.03
CA LEU A 190 -4.68 23.63 4.49
C LEU A 190 -3.85 22.38 4.83
N PRO A 191 -2.72 22.49 5.57
CA PRO A 191 -1.82 21.35 5.79
C PRO A 191 -2.41 20.17 6.58
N PHE A 192 -3.53 20.37 7.27
CA PHE A 192 -4.21 19.38 8.09
C PHE A 192 -5.73 19.65 8.03
N PRO A 193 -6.37 19.38 6.90
CA PRO A 193 -7.74 19.84 6.65
C PRO A 193 -8.78 19.06 7.47
N LYS A 194 -8.41 17.90 8.02
CA LYS A 194 -9.28 16.97 8.72
C LYS A 194 -8.61 16.49 10.01
N ALA A 195 -9.41 16.06 10.98
CA ALA A 195 -8.92 15.51 12.26
C ALA A 195 -8.47 14.04 12.15
N PHE A 196 -8.92 13.34 11.10
CA PHE A 196 -8.57 11.96 10.80
C PHE A 196 -8.41 11.82 9.29
N ASP A 197 -7.39 11.08 8.88
CA ASP A 197 -7.20 10.69 7.49
C ASP A 197 -8.19 9.58 7.09
N GLU A 198 -8.54 9.56 5.81
CA GLU A 198 -9.42 8.54 5.26
C GLU A 198 -8.60 7.29 4.92
N THR A 199 -9.15 6.11 5.18
CA THR A 199 -8.51 4.86 4.77
C THR A 199 -9.09 4.38 3.44
N ARG A 200 -8.26 3.78 2.59
CA ARG A 200 -8.69 3.14 1.34
C ARG A 200 -8.23 1.69 1.30
N THR A 201 -9.01 0.85 0.62
CA THR A 201 -8.60 -0.54 0.40
C THR A 201 -7.43 -0.59 -0.58
N MET A 202 -6.60 -1.63 -0.49
CA MET A 202 -5.50 -1.86 -1.44
C MET A 202 -5.99 -1.83 -2.90
N GLN A 203 -7.19 -2.36 -3.17
CA GLN A 203 -7.79 -2.32 -4.51
C GLN A 203 -8.11 -0.90 -4.96
N GLN A 204 -8.67 -0.07 -4.09
CA GLN A 204 -8.97 1.33 -4.40
C GLN A 204 -7.69 2.12 -4.66
N ILE A 205 -6.62 1.86 -3.90
CA ILE A 205 -5.32 2.49 -4.11
C ILE A 205 -4.71 2.06 -5.45
N LEU A 206 -4.65 0.76 -5.73
CA LEU A 206 -4.13 0.24 -6.99
C LEU A 206 -4.91 0.82 -8.20
N ALA A 207 -6.23 0.94 -8.08
CA ALA A 207 -7.05 1.59 -9.10
C ALA A 207 -6.73 3.09 -9.25
N ALA A 208 -6.47 3.80 -8.14
CA ALA A 208 -6.13 5.21 -8.15
C ALA A 208 -4.76 5.48 -8.79
N VAL A 209 -3.77 4.60 -8.57
CA VAL A 209 -2.42 4.77 -9.13
C VAL A 209 -2.24 4.17 -10.52
N ALA A 210 -3.16 3.30 -10.97
CA ALA A 210 -3.09 2.63 -12.27
C ALA A 210 -2.79 3.56 -13.47
N PRO A 211 -3.34 4.79 -13.56
CA PRO A 211 -3.02 5.71 -14.65
C PRO A 211 -1.53 6.11 -14.75
N PHE A 212 -0.77 6.01 -13.65
CA PHE A 212 0.66 6.30 -13.62
C PHE A 212 1.54 5.10 -13.96
N LEU A 213 0.99 3.88 -13.92
CA LEU A 213 1.70 2.63 -14.19
C LEU A 213 1.63 2.31 -15.68
N ALA A 214 2.79 2.28 -16.38
CA ALA A 214 2.82 2.00 -17.81
C ALA A 214 3.18 0.54 -18.12
N THR A 215 4.31 0.04 -17.63
CA THR A 215 4.73 -1.36 -17.84
C THR A 215 5.41 -1.86 -16.58
N CYS A 216 4.79 -2.81 -15.91
CA CYS A 216 5.35 -3.39 -14.70
C CYS A 216 6.10 -4.68 -15.02
N PRO A 217 7.25 -4.96 -14.39
CA PRO A 217 7.84 -6.28 -14.45
C PRO A 217 6.78 -7.25 -13.93
N THR A 218 6.51 -8.30 -14.71
CA THR A 218 5.87 -9.47 -14.15
C THR A 218 6.81 -9.94 -13.05
N SER A 219 6.44 -9.76 -11.78
CA SER A 219 7.15 -10.45 -10.70
C SER A 219 7.31 -11.91 -11.13
N PRO A 220 8.47 -12.56 -10.91
CA PRO A 220 8.50 -14.00 -10.93
C PRO A 220 7.52 -14.41 -9.85
N THR A 221 6.32 -14.76 -10.26
CA THR A 221 5.26 -15.21 -9.38
C THR A 221 5.76 -16.52 -8.80
N THR A 222 6.23 -16.48 -7.54
CA THR A 222 5.80 -17.57 -6.67
C THR A 222 4.29 -17.45 -6.66
N PRO A 223 3.53 -18.40 -7.24
CA PRO A 223 2.09 -18.26 -7.34
C PRO A 223 1.55 -18.06 -5.93
N GLY A 224 0.99 -16.88 -5.65
CA GLY A 224 0.04 -16.78 -4.56
C GLY A 224 -1.04 -17.82 -4.84
N THR A 225 -1.47 -18.55 -3.84
CA THR A 225 -2.59 -19.48 -4.06
C THR A 225 -3.85 -18.65 -4.11
N THR A 226 -4.55 -18.65 -5.23
CA THR A 226 -5.91 -18.11 -5.28
C THR A 226 -6.77 -18.88 -4.30
N THR A 227 -7.49 -18.18 -3.42
CA THR A 227 -8.38 -18.77 -2.42
C THR A 227 -9.79 -18.18 -2.54
N ALA A 228 -10.79 -19.04 -2.51
CA ALA A 228 -12.17 -18.64 -2.42
C ALA A 228 -12.61 -18.66 -0.96
N VAL A 229 -13.34 -17.63 -0.55
CA VAL A 229 -14.04 -17.59 0.75
C VAL A 229 -15.45 -17.10 0.49
N LEU A 230 -16.44 -17.86 0.93
CA LEU A 230 -17.87 -17.54 0.83
C LEU A 230 -18.54 -17.66 2.20
N LEU A 231 -19.03 -16.54 2.70
CA LEU A 231 -19.65 -16.37 4.02
C LEU A 231 -21.11 -15.90 3.90
N PRO A 232 -21.90 -16.02 4.97
CA PRO A 232 -21.64 -16.78 6.21
C PRO A 232 -21.72 -18.30 5.99
N LYS A 233 -21.06 -19.11 6.82
CA LYS A 233 -21.16 -20.58 6.81
C LYS A 233 -22.39 -21.06 7.59
N ASN A 234 -23.16 -21.97 6.99
CA ASN A 234 -24.26 -22.68 7.65
C ASN A 234 -25.31 -21.73 8.29
N LEU A 235 -25.70 -20.70 7.55
CA LEU A 235 -26.65 -19.69 8.03
C LEU A 235 -28.05 -20.29 8.18
N GLN A 236 -28.78 -19.88 9.22
CA GLN A 236 -30.23 -20.07 9.30
C GLN A 236 -30.91 -18.70 9.20
N THR A 237 -31.95 -18.58 8.38
CA THR A 237 -32.64 -17.30 8.15
C THR A 237 -34.14 -17.49 8.01
N ALA A 238 -34.91 -16.54 8.53
CA ALA A 238 -36.34 -16.39 8.24
C ALA A 238 -36.61 -15.41 7.08
N SER A 239 -35.59 -14.68 6.62
CA SER A 239 -35.72 -13.75 5.50
C SER A 239 -35.76 -14.51 4.17
N PRO A 240 -36.66 -14.16 3.23
CA PRO A 240 -36.72 -14.75 1.88
C PRO A 240 -35.51 -14.36 1.01
N GLN A 241 -34.64 -13.49 1.51
CA GLN A 241 -33.40 -13.09 0.84
C GLN A 241 -32.22 -12.98 1.81
N VAL A 242 -31.01 -13.25 1.31
CA VAL A 242 -29.74 -13.03 2.04
C VAL A 242 -28.66 -12.54 1.08
N THR A 243 -27.72 -11.72 1.57
CA THR A 243 -26.49 -11.39 0.85
C THR A 243 -25.39 -12.31 1.35
N LEU A 244 -24.66 -12.98 0.44
CA LEU A 244 -23.42 -13.68 0.79
C LEU A 244 -22.24 -12.72 0.62
N ASP A 245 -21.13 -13.02 1.30
CA ASP A 245 -19.91 -12.22 1.27
C ASP A 245 -18.73 -13.07 0.79
N ALA A 246 -18.13 -12.63 -0.31
CA ALA A 246 -16.94 -13.22 -0.91
C ALA A 246 -15.72 -12.29 -0.90
N SER A 247 -15.80 -11.15 -0.20
CA SER A 247 -14.74 -10.14 -0.11
C SER A 247 -13.44 -10.65 0.51
N GLN A 248 -13.50 -11.75 1.26
CA GLN A 248 -12.35 -12.42 1.89
C GLN A 248 -11.61 -13.37 0.95
N SER A 249 -12.04 -13.50 -0.32
CA SER A 249 -11.31 -14.29 -1.32
C SER A 249 -10.01 -13.59 -1.70
N THR A 250 -8.93 -14.34 -1.88
CA THR A 250 -7.61 -13.78 -2.23
C THR A 250 -7.15 -14.24 -3.60
N SER A 251 -6.38 -13.39 -4.27
CA SER A 251 -5.87 -13.66 -5.60
C SER A 251 -4.40 -14.04 -5.57
N GLY A 252 -4.05 -15.02 -6.38
CA GLY A 252 -2.68 -15.41 -6.65
C GLY A 252 -1.95 -14.52 -7.64
N SER A 253 -2.66 -13.76 -8.47
CA SER A 253 -2.07 -13.10 -9.65
C SER A 253 -2.75 -11.81 -10.11
N GLY A 254 -3.68 -11.23 -9.34
CA GLY A 254 -4.27 -9.93 -9.67
C GLY A 254 -5.77 -9.81 -9.38
N ALA A 255 -6.54 -9.18 -10.27
CA ALA A 255 -7.98 -9.03 -10.06
C ALA A 255 -8.70 -10.40 -9.96
N LEU A 256 -9.70 -10.51 -9.09
CA LEU A 256 -10.59 -11.66 -9.02
C LEU A 256 -11.85 -11.43 -9.86
N SER A 257 -12.25 -12.47 -10.58
CA SER A 257 -13.61 -12.63 -11.08
C SER A 257 -14.35 -13.65 -10.21
N TYR A 258 -15.65 -13.44 -10.04
CA TYR A 258 -16.49 -14.25 -9.15
C TYR A 258 -17.55 -14.98 -9.96
N SER A 259 -17.94 -16.16 -9.50
CA SER A 259 -19.08 -16.91 -10.01
C SER A 259 -19.72 -17.70 -8.88
N THR A 260 -20.91 -17.29 -8.46
CA THR A 260 -21.69 -18.00 -7.43
C THR A 260 -22.81 -18.77 -8.09
N ARG A 261 -22.94 -20.07 -7.77
CA ARG A 261 -24.03 -20.92 -8.26
C ARG A 261 -24.66 -21.75 -7.16
N ALA A 262 -25.93 -22.10 -7.31
CA ALA A 262 -26.60 -23.08 -6.47
C ALA A 262 -26.24 -24.50 -6.93
N THR A 263 -25.78 -25.35 -6.02
CA THR A 263 -25.39 -26.75 -6.31
C THR A 263 -26.41 -27.77 -5.82
N GLY A 264 -27.45 -27.33 -5.10
CA GLY A 264 -28.58 -28.14 -4.64
C GLY A 264 -29.91 -27.55 -5.08
N ARG A 265 -30.75 -27.18 -4.11
CA ARG A 265 -31.99 -26.44 -4.40
C ARG A 265 -31.68 -25.15 -5.15
N GLN A 266 -32.49 -24.86 -6.17
CA GLN A 266 -32.33 -23.67 -7.00
C GLN A 266 -32.86 -22.42 -6.27
N ALA A 267 -32.10 -21.33 -6.32
CA ALA A 267 -32.45 -20.02 -5.79
C ALA A 267 -32.15 -18.95 -6.84
N GLY A 268 -32.84 -17.80 -6.78
CA GLY A 268 -32.45 -16.63 -7.56
C GLY A 268 -31.13 -16.09 -7.02
N ILE A 269 -30.17 -15.80 -7.90
CA ILE A 269 -28.88 -15.21 -7.52
C ILE A 269 -28.71 -13.92 -8.33
N LEU A 270 -28.86 -12.78 -7.68
CA LEU A 270 -28.56 -11.47 -8.25
C LEU A 270 -27.09 -11.15 -8.00
N SER A 271 -26.44 -10.50 -8.97
CA SER A 271 -25.02 -10.16 -8.89
C SER A 271 -24.11 -11.37 -8.60
N ALA A 272 -24.42 -12.52 -9.21
CA ALA A 272 -23.69 -13.77 -9.02
C ALA A 272 -22.18 -13.68 -9.35
N ASN A 273 -21.80 -12.65 -10.11
CA ASN A 273 -20.45 -12.37 -10.58
C ASN A 273 -19.71 -11.30 -9.75
N THR A 274 -20.19 -10.98 -8.55
CA THR A 274 -19.57 -10.00 -7.65
C THR A 274 -19.17 -10.65 -6.32
N ALA A 275 -18.44 -9.89 -5.49
CA ALA A 275 -18.10 -10.30 -4.12
C ALA A 275 -19.30 -10.29 -3.16
N SER A 276 -20.48 -9.85 -3.58
CA SER A 276 -21.67 -9.72 -2.72
C SER A 276 -22.95 -10.17 -3.44
N PRO A 277 -23.08 -11.47 -3.79
CA PRO A 277 -24.26 -11.97 -4.46
C PRO A 277 -25.47 -11.98 -3.52
N GLN A 278 -26.63 -11.59 -4.04
CA GLN A 278 -27.89 -11.65 -3.30
C GLN A 278 -28.71 -12.87 -3.70
N ILE A 279 -29.07 -13.67 -2.71
CA ILE A 279 -29.83 -14.90 -2.84
C ILE A 279 -31.30 -14.64 -2.57
N GLN A 280 -32.18 -15.18 -3.42
CA GLN A 280 -33.64 -15.17 -3.30
C GLN A 280 -34.19 -16.60 -3.23
N PHE A 281 -34.83 -16.96 -2.11
CA PHE A 281 -35.32 -18.31 -1.85
C PHE A 281 -36.68 -18.58 -2.50
N ASN A 282 -36.67 -18.77 -3.82
CA ASN A 282 -37.90 -18.89 -4.62
C ASN A 282 -38.54 -20.30 -4.62
N GLN A 283 -37.89 -21.31 -4.02
CA GLN A 283 -38.38 -22.71 -4.00
C GLN A 283 -38.82 -23.19 -2.61
N GLY A 284 -39.24 -22.27 -1.76
CA GLY A 284 -39.77 -22.57 -0.44
C GLY A 284 -38.70 -22.96 0.57
N PHE A 285 -39.14 -23.50 1.71
CA PHE A 285 -38.31 -23.71 2.88
C PHE A 285 -37.35 -24.88 2.71
N GLY A 286 -36.20 -24.78 3.37
CA GLY A 286 -35.18 -25.83 3.38
C GLY A 286 -33.77 -25.30 3.23
N THR A 287 -32.83 -26.24 3.13
CA THR A 287 -31.41 -25.95 2.97
C THR A 287 -31.04 -25.78 1.50
N TYR A 288 -30.35 -24.68 1.22
CA TYR A 288 -29.75 -24.32 -0.05
C TYR A 288 -28.23 -24.39 0.09
N THR A 289 -27.55 -24.85 -0.96
CA THR A 289 -26.07 -24.92 -1.01
C THR A 289 -25.59 -24.08 -2.17
N PHE A 290 -24.61 -23.22 -1.89
CA PHE A 290 -24.00 -22.33 -2.86
C PHE A 290 -22.51 -22.65 -2.96
N GLU A 291 -22.01 -22.67 -4.19
CA GLU A 291 -20.59 -22.75 -4.49
C GLU A 291 -20.15 -21.43 -5.13
N LEU A 292 -19.11 -20.84 -4.56
CA LEU A 292 -18.35 -19.75 -5.17
C LEU A 292 -17.18 -20.36 -5.92
N THR A 293 -16.96 -19.90 -7.15
CA THR A 293 -15.68 -20.01 -7.86
C THR A 293 -15.10 -18.60 -7.99
N VAL A 294 -13.85 -18.42 -7.59
CA VAL A 294 -13.08 -17.21 -7.91
C VAL A 294 -11.98 -17.57 -8.90
N THR A 295 -11.75 -16.71 -9.88
CA THR A 295 -10.70 -16.86 -10.88
C THR A 295 -9.83 -15.63 -10.88
N ASP A 296 -8.53 -15.81 -10.72
CA ASP A 296 -7.57 -14.71 -10.78
C ASP A 296 -7.21 -14.31 -12.23
N ALA A 297 -6.40 -13.26 -12.37
CA ALA A 297 -6.00 -12.72 -13.66
C ALA A 297 -5.14 -13.70 -14.51
N ALA A 298 -4.48 -14.68 -13.88
CA ALA A 298 -3.73 -15.74 -14.56
C ALA A 298 -4.61 -16.95 -14.93
N GLY A 299 -5.90 -16.95 -14.56
CA GLY A 299 -6.82 -18.04 -14.84
C GLY A 299 -6.83 -19.16 -13.79
N SER A 300 -6.12 -19.00 -12.68
CA SER A 300 -6.18 -19.95 -11.56
C SER A 300 -7.50 -19.79 -10.81
N THR A 301 -8.14 -20.92 -10.52
CA THR A 301 -9.44 -20.94 -9.85
C THR A 301 -9.36 -21.51 -8.45
N ALA A 302 -10.16 -20.99 -7.54
CA ALA A 302 -10.46 -21.63 -6.25
C ALA A 302 -11.97 -21.66 -6.01
N THR A 303 -12.41 -22.64 -5.22
CA THR A 303 -13.81 -22.80 -4.87
C THR A 303 -14.03 -22.88 -3.37
N ASP A 304 -15.19 -22.41 -2.93
CA ASP A 304 -15.65 -22.52 -1.56
C ASP A 304 -17.17 -22.67 -1.54
N THR A 305 -17.70 -23.32 -0.51
CA THR A 305 -19.14 -23.63 -0.41
C THR A 305 -19.74 -23.10 0.88
N THR A 306 -20.99 -22.68 0.82
CA THR A 306 -21.79 -22.39 2.00
C THR A 306 -23.18 -22.99 1.91
N THR A 307 -23.83 -23.16 3.06
CA THR A 307 -25.22 -23.57 3.17
C THR A 307 -26.04 -22.49 3.86
N VAL A 308 -27.28 -22.31 3.40
CA VAL A 308 -28.28 -21.44 4.03
C VAL A 308 -29.58 -22.22 4.18
N THR A 309 -30.08 -22.31 5.41
CA THR A 309 -31.38 -22.92 5.72
C THR A 309 -32.43 -21.83 5.88
N TYR A 310 -33.34 -21.75 4.92
CA TYR A 310 -34.47 -20.82 4.92
C TYR A 310 -35.66 -21.44 5.68
N LEU A 311 -36.07 -20.80 6.78
CA LEU A 311 -37.05 -21.29 7.75
C LEU A 311 -38.47 -20.77 7.52
N GLY A 312 -38.67 -19.73 6.72
CA GLY A 312 -40.00 -19.40 6.21
C GLY A 312 -41.02 -18.79 7.17
N ARG A 313 -40.61 -17.83 8.01
CA ARG A 313 -41.54 -17.19 8.95
C ARG A 313 -42.04 -15.85 8.44
#